data_AF-A0A5C4L3Q3-F1
#
_entry.id   AF-A0A5C4L3Q3-F1
#
_cell.length_a   1.000
_cell.length_b   1.000
_cell.length_c   1.000
_cell.angle_alpha   90.00
_cell.angle_beta   90.00
_cell.angle_gamma   90.00
#
_symmetry.space_group_name_H-M   'P 1'
#
loop_
_entity.id
_entity.type
_entity.pdbx_description
1 polymer ?
#
loop_
_entity_poly.entity_id
_entity_poly.type
_entity_poly.pdbx_seq_one_letter_code
_entity_poly.pdbx_strand_id
1 'polypeptide(L)' 'MSTCKKALEIREAFEEAGNALSLFIDLCTSDIQLTQRSILALSAYGRTCMNTFEDAERWLRSQDEARANFLPEQTKAGK' A
#
# COMPACT_ATOMS: atom_id res chain seq x y z
N MET A 1 16.90 13.87 9.00
CA MET A 1 15.48 13.63 9.32
C MET A 1 15.35 12.25 9.94
N SER A 2 14.62 12.12 11.06
CA SER A 2 14.51 10.87 11.83
C SER A 2 13.83 9.76 11.00
N THR A 3 14.42 8.56 10.98
CA THR A 3 13.93 7.35 10.28
C THR A 3 12.50 6.98 10.65
N CYS A 4 12.05 7.33 11.86
CA CYS A 4 10.70 7.10 12.34
C CYS A 4 9.63 7.90 11.56
N LYS A 5 9.96 9.13 11.12
CA LYS A 5 9.04 9.94 10.31
C LYS A 5 8.80 9.34 8.92
N LYS A 6 9.86 8.84 8.27
CA LYS A 6 9.75 8.18 6.96
C LYS A 6 8.96 6.88 7.01
N ALA A 7 9.09 6.12 8.10
CA ALA A 7 8.32 4.89 8.28
C ALA A 7 6.82 5.15 8.47
N LEU A 8 6.46 6.25 9.15
CA LEU A 8 5.07 6.67 9.31
C LEU A 8 4.47 7.09 7.95
N GLU A 9 5.18 7.93 7.19
CA GLU A 9 4.75 8.40 5.86
C GLU A 9 4.49 7.24 4.88
N ILE A 10 5.34 6.20 4.90
CA ILE A 10 5.16 5.02 4.04
C ILE A 10 3.94 4.20 4.44
N ARG A 11 3.66 4.09 5.76
CA ARG A 11 2.47 3.39 6.25
C ARG A 11 1.19 4.13 5.89
N GLU A 12 1.19 5.45 6.06
CA GLU A 12 0.05 6.31 5.68
C GLU A 12 -0.23 6.20 4.17
N ALA A 13 0.81 6.26 3.33
CA ALA A 13 0.67 6.10 1.89
C ALA A 13 0.10 4.71 1.49
N PHE A 14 0.52 3.65 2.19
CA PHE A 14 -0.03 2.31 1.97
C PHE A 14 -1.51 2.20 2.39
N GLU A 15 -1.87 2.75 3.55
CA GLU A 15 -3.26 2.78 4.02
C GLU A 15 -4.15 3.59 3.07
N GLU A 16 -3.68 4.75 2.60
CA GLU A 16 -4.40 5.57 1.63
C GLU A 16 -4.60 4.85 0.28
N ALA A 17 -3.55 4.18 -0.22
CA ALA A 17 -3.63 3.39 -1.45
C ALA A 17 -4.62 2.21 -1.30
N GLY A 18 -4.60 1.53 -0.14
CA GLY A 18 -5.53 0.46 0.18
C GLY A 18 -6.98 0.93 0.24
N ASN A 19 -7.23 2.09 0.87
CA ASN A 19 -8.56 2.70 0.92
C ASN A 19 -9.08 3.06 -0.47
N ALA A 20 -8.23 3.64 -1.33
CA ALA A 20 -8.59 3.96 -2.71
C ALA A 20 -8.92 2.72 -3.54
N LEU A 21 -8.15 1.63 -3.37
CA LEU A 21 -8.40 0.35 -4.03
C LEU A 21 -9.70 -0.30 -3.55
N SER A 22 -9.98 -0.26 -2.23
CA SER A 22 -11.23 -0.75 -1.67
C SER A 22 -12.44 -0.02 -2.26
N LEU A 23 -12.39 1.31 -2.35
CA LEU A 23 -13.45 2.09 -2.96
C LEU A 23 -13.66 1.75 -4.44
N PHE A 24 -12.59 1.50 -5.19
CA PHE A 24 -12.70 1.04 -6.58
C PHE A 24 -13.43 -0.31 -6.67
N ILE A 25 -13.12 -1.27 -5.79
CA ILE A 25 -13.79 -2.58 -5.74
C ILE A 25 -15.28 -2.40 -5.40
N ASP A 26 -15.60 -1.56 -4.43
CA ASP A 26 -16.99 -1.24 -4.06
C ASP A 26 -17.74 -0.66 -5.26
N LEU A 27 -17.13 0.29 -5.99
CA LEU A 27 -17.74 0.86 -7.20
C LEU A 27 -17.94 -0.18 -8.31
N CYS A 28 -17.01 -1.12 -8.47
CA CYS A 28 -17.13 -2.21 -9.45
C CYS A 28 -18.19 -3.26 -9.08
N THR A 29 -18.48 -3.44 -7.80
CA THR A 29 -19.43 -4.44 -7.29
C THR A 29 -20.79 -3.84 -6.93
N SER A 30 -20.89 -2.51 -6.89
CA SER A 30 -22.14 -1.80 -6.65
C SER A 30 -23.11 -1.93 -7.83
N ASP A 31 -24.41 -1.99 -7.52
CA ASP A 31 -25.50 -2.01 -8.50
C ASP A 31 -25.76 -0.64 -9.16
N ILE A 32 -24.69 0.08 -9.52
CA ILE A 32 -24.77 1.40 -10.15
C ILE A 32 -24.76 1.23 -11.66
N GLN A 33 -25.76 1.81 -12.34
CA GLN A 33 -25.74 1.90 -13.80
C GLN A 33 -24.73 2.95 -14.26
N LEU A 34 -23.61 2.48 -14.83
CA LEU A 34 -22.57 3.34 -15.37
C LEU A 34 -22.75 3.55 -16.87
N THR A 35 -22.53 4.79 -17.32
CA THR A 35 -22.40 5.05 -18.76
C THR A 35 -21.12 4.39 -19.30
N GLN A 36 -21.05 4.13 -20.60
CA GLN A 36 -19.85 3.58 -21.24
C GLN A 36 -18.60 4.43 -20.95
N ARG A 37 -18.74 5.76 -20.92
CA ARG A 37 -17.63 6.67 -20.59
C ARG A 37 -17.21 6.53 -19.13
N SER A 38 -18.16 6.37 -18.21
CA SER A 38 -17.89 6.13 -16.79
C SER A 38 -17.17 4.80 -16.57
N ILE A 39 -17.53 3.74 -17.31
CA ILE A 39 -16.85 2.43 -17.25
C ILE A 39 -15.38 2.55 -17.69
N LEU A 40 -15.11 3.29 -18.77
CA LEU A 40 -13.74 3.53 -19.22
C LEU A 40 -12.92 4.34 -18.20
N ALA A 41 -13.53 5.38 -17.62
CA ALA A 41 -12.89 6.17 -16.58
C ALA A 41 -12.61 5.33 -15.31
N LEU A 42 -13.58 4.53 -14.88
CA LEU A 42 -13.45 3.63 -13.74
C LEU A 42 -12.35 2.58 -13.98
N SER A 43 -12.27 2.04 -15.20
CA SER A 43 -11.22 1.10 -15.58
C SER A 43 -9.82 1.73 -15.56
N ALA A 44 -9.70 2.99 -15.99
CA ALA A 44 -8.44 3.74 -15.89
C ALA A 44 -8.07 4.03 -14.44
N TYR A 45 -9.05 4.43 -13.63
CA TYR A 45 -8.89 4.64 -12.20
C TYR A 45 -8.43 3.37 -11.47
N GLY A 46 -9.04 2.23 -11.77
CA GLY A 46 -8.67 0.94 -11.19
C GLY A 46 -7.22 0.53 -11.47
N ARG A 47 -6.72 0.80 -12.68
CA ARG A 47 -5.29 0.58 -13.01
C ARG A 47 -4.38 1.45 -12.15
N THR A 48 -4.75 2.72 -11.95
CA THR A 48 -3.99 3.62 -11.07
C THR A 48 -4.01 3.12 -9.63
N CYS A 49 -5.18 2.74 -9.10
CA CYS A 49 -5.30 2.21 -7.74
C CYS A 49 -4.44 0.96 -7.53
N MET A 50 -4.46 0.00 -8.46
CA MET A 50 -3.62 -1.20 -8.37
C MET A 50 -2.13 -0.86 -8.39
N ASN A 51 -1.68 -0.03 -9.34
CA ASN A 51 -0.26 0.35 -9.43
C ASN A 51 0.21 1.08 -8.16
N THR A 52 -0.58 2.04 -7.67
CA THR A 52 -0.26 2.80 -6.46
C THR A 52 -0.21 1.90 -5.23
N PHE A 53 -1.12 0.94 -5.12
CA PHE A 53 -1.12 -0.03 -4.03
C PHE A 53 0.11 -0.96 -4.08
N GLU A 54 0.43 -1.53 -5.25
CA GLU A 54 1.61 -2.39 -5.44
C GLU A 54 2.91 -1.65 -5.15
N ASP A 55 3.04 -0.39 -5.59
CA ASP A 55 4.22 0.42 -5.33
C ASP A 55 4.36 0.73 -3.83
N ALA A 56 3.27 1.09 -3.15
CA ALA A 56 3.28 1.32 -1.71
C ALA A 56 3.60 0.04 -0.94
N GLU A 57 3.07 -1.11 -1.36
CA GLU A 57 3.36 -2.42 -0.76
C GLU A 57 4.85 -2.78 -0.90
N ARG A 58 5.43 -2.58 -2.09
CA ARG A 58 6.88 -2.82 -2.32
C ARG A 58 7.74 -1.96 -1.41
N TRP A 59 7.36 -0.69 -1.22
CA TRP A 59 8.09 0.23 -0.34
C TRP A 59 7.97 -0.20 1.12
N LEU A 60 6.79 -0.63 1.55
CA LEU A 60 6.56 -1.14 2.89
C LEU A 60 7.37 -2.41 3.16
N ARG A 61 7.38 -3.36 2.22
CA ARG A 61 8.19 -4.60 2.31
C ARG A 61 9.68 -4.31 2.39
N SER A 62 10.17 -3.37 1.57
CA SER A 62 11.57 -2.95 1.59
C SER A 62 12.00 -2.37 2.95
N GLN A 63 11.09 -1.67 3.65
CA GLN A 63 11.34 -1.17 5.00
C GLN A 63 11.36 -2.30 6.05
N ASP A 64 10.47 -3.28 5.93
CA ASP A 64 10.43 -4.39 6.89
C ASP A 64 11.64 -5.32 6.72
N GLU A 65 12.08 -5.59 5.48
CA GLU A 65 13.33 -6.30 5.18
C GLU A 65 14.55 -5.54 5.72
N ALA A 66 14.60 -4.22 5.53
CA ALA A 66 15.66 -3.40 6.11
C ALA A 66 15.65 -3.51 7.65
N ARG A 67 14.47 -3.39 8.29
CA ARG A 67 14.33 -3.50 9.75
C ARG A 67 14.70 -4.88 10.29
N ALA A 68 14.34 -5.95 9.59
CA ALA A 68 14.69 -7.32 9.96
C ALA A 68 16.22 -7.53 9.96
N ASN A 69 16.94 -6.88 9.05
CA ASN A 69 18.41 -6.93 8.97
C ASN A 69 19.11 -6.06 10.05
N PHE A 70 18.39 -5.21 10.79
CA PHE A 70 18.93 -4.37 11.86
C PHE A 70 18.71 -4.92 13.27
N LEU A 71 18.05 -6.06 13.46
CA LEU A 71 17.98 -6.72 14.76
C LEU A 71 19.31 -7.44 15.03
N PRO A 72 20.14 -6.97 15.98
CA PRO A 72 21.37 -7.68 16.30
C PRO A 72 21.01 -8.97 17.03
N GLU A 73 21.72 -10.04 16.67
CA GLU A 73 21.81 -11.30 17.39
C GLU A 73 22.31 -11.04 18.83
N GLN A 74 21.44 -10.59 19.72
CA GLN A 74 21.74 -10.37 21.14
C GLN A 74 21.04 -11.44 21.98
N THR A 75 21.33 -12.73 21.71
CA THR A 75 21.06 -13.79 22.69
C THR A 75 21.97 -15.00 22.48
N LYS A 76 23.29 -14.84 22.58
CA LYS A 76 24.17 -15.95 22.94
C LYS A 76 25.33 -15.49 23.83
N ALA A 77 25.11 -15.54 25.14
CA ALA A 77 26.14 -15.94 26.11
C ALA A 77 25.47 -16.18 27.47
N GLY A 78 24.79 -17.32 27.59
CA GLY A 78 24.72 -17.99 28.88
C GLY A 78 26.00 -18.81 29.03
N LYS A 79 26.79 -18.51 30.05
CA LYS A 79 27.58 -19.46 30.84
C LYS A 79 28.11 -18.77 32.09
#